data_AF-M0NKD3-F1
#
_entry.id   AF-M0NKD3-F1
#
_cell.length_a   1.000
_cell.length_b   1.000
_cell.length_c   1.000
_cell.angle_alpha   90.00
_cell.angle_beta   90.00
_cell.angle_gamma   90.00
#
_symmetry.space_group_name_H-M   'P 1'
#
loop_
_entity.id
_entity.type
_entity.pdbx_description
1 polymer ?
#
loop_
_entity_poly.entity_id
_entity_poly.type
_entity_poly.pdbx_seq_one_letter_code
_entity_poly.pdbx_strand_id
1 'polypeptide(L)' 'MSLALALFLLAVGIPHAAWPYQFARFEEQIDSIGSKRSWSDVEPAEWKVTLTRVVGIGMAFLGSIELLVG' A
#
# COMPACT_ATOMS: atom_id res chain seq x y z
N MET A 1 9.17 21.77 -2.18
CA MET A 1 9.49 21.83 -0.74
C MET A 1 8.22 21.81 0.08
N SER A 2 7.43 20.74 -0.07
CA SER A 2 6.27 20.48 0.79
C SER A 2 6.58 19.33 1.73
N LEU A 3 7.04 19.66 2.94
CA LEU A 3 7.30 18.68 4.00
C LEU A 3 6.07 17.78 4.25
N ALA A 4 4.87 18.36 4.18
CA ALA A 4 3.63 17.61 4.33
C ALA A 4 3.46 16.52 3.25
N LEU A 5 3.81 16.83 2.00
CA LEU A 5 3.75 15.86 0.91
C LEU A 5 4.78 14.74 1.09
N ALA A 6 6.02 15.08 1.46
CA ALA A 6 7.07 14.11 1.73
C ALA A 6 6.65 13.13 2.84
N LEU A 7 6.17 13.66 3.97
CA LEU A 7 5.72 12.85 5.10
C LEU A 7 4.52 11.99 4.74
N PHE A 8 3.57 12.49 3.96
CA PHE A 8 2.43 11.70 3.47
C PHE A 8 2.90 10.52 2.61
N LEU A 9 3.75 10.78 1.61
CA LEU A 9 4.26 9.74 0.71
C LEU A 9 5.05 8.66 1.46
N LEU A 10 5.87 9.05 2.44
CA LEU A 10 6.61 8.12 3.27
C LEU A 10 5.69 7.32 4.20
N ALA A 11 4.75 7.99 4.86
CA ALA A 11 3.81 7.37 5.80
C ALA A 11 2.89 6.34 5.13
N VAL A 12 2.54 6.54 3.86
CA VAL A 12 1.75 5.58 3.08
C VAL A 12 2.64 4.54 2.41
N GLY A 13 3.74 4.97 1.78
CA GLY A 13 4.60 4.12 0.96
C GLY A 13 5.34 3.05 1.75
N ILE A 14 5.93 3.41 2.90
CA ILE A 14 6.71 2.46 3.71
C ILE A 14 5.86 1.28 4.17
N PRO A 15 4.65 1.48 4.75
CA PRO A 15 3.79 0.36 5.12
C PRO A 15 3.37 -0.53 3.95
N HIS A 16 3.04 0.05 2.79
CA HIS A 16 2.67 -0.74 1.60
C HIS A 16 3.84 -1.57 1.07
N ALA A 17 5.07 -1.06 1.16
CA ALA A 17 6.28 -1.79 0.79
C ALA A 17 6.61 -2.92 1.78
N ALA A 18 6.43 -2.69 3.08
CA ALA A 18 6.79 -3.60 4.16
C ALA A 18 5.75 -4.71 4.40
N TRP A 19 4.46 -4.39 4.29
CA TRP A 19 3.33 -5.29 4.57
C TRP A 19 2.36 -5.41 3.38
N PRO A 20 2.85 -5.68 2.16
CA PRO A 20 2.02 -5.63 0.96
C PRO A 20 0.89 -6.66 0.97
N TYR A 21 1.10 -7.82 1.60
CA TYR A 21 0.08 -8.86 1.70
C TYR A 21 -1.09 -8.40 2.57
N GLN A 22 -0.81 -7.78 3.71
CA GLN A 22 -1.82 -7.30 4.66
C GLN A 22 -2.70 -6.22 4.02
N PHE A 23 -2.08 -5.27 3.30
CA PHE A 23 -2.80 -4.23 2.57
C PHE A 23 -3.61 -4.81 1.41
N ALA A 24 -3.01 -5.65 0.56
CA ALA A 24 -3.71 -6.29 -0.55
C ALA A 24 -4.89 -7.14 -0.07
N ARG A 25 -4.72 -7.87 1.04
CA ARG A 25 -5.79 -8.67 1.66
C ARG A 25 -6.90 -7.79 2.22
N PHE A 26 -6.57 -6.71 2.90
CA PHE A 26 -7.55 -5.77 3.43
C PHE A 26 -8.39 -5.12 2.31
N GLU A 27 -7.75 -4.75 1.20
CA GLU A 27 -8.45 -4.26 0.01
C GLU A 27 -9.40 -5.31 -0.57
N GLU A 28 -8.94 -6.54 -0.78
CA GLU A 28 -9.80 -7.64 -1.26
C GLU A 28 -10.96 -7.93 -0.30
N GLN A 29 -10.71 -7.83 1.00
CA GLN A 29 -11.73 -7.98 2.01
C GLN A 29 -12.81 -6.90 1.88
N ILE A 30 -12.42 -5.63 1.73
CA ILE A 30 -13.37 -4.53 1.45
C ILE A 30 -14.12 -4.77 0.14
N ASP A 31 -13.43 -5.18 -0.93
CA ASP A 31 -14.04 -5.49 -2.23
C ASP A 31 -15.04 -6.66 -2.14
N SER A 32 -14.86 -7.54 -1.15
CA SER A 32 -15.75 -8.68 -0.90
C SER A 32 -17.01 -8.35 -0.09
N ILE A 33 -17.20 -7.10 0.37
CA ILE A 33 -18.43 -6.70 1.09
C ILE A 33 -19.66 -6.99 0.23
N GLY A 34 -20.59 -7.77 0.78
CA GLY A 34 -21.79 -8.26 0.07
C GLY A 34 -21.63 -9.62 -0.62
N SER A 35 -20.43 -10.19 -0.60
CA SER A 35 -20.18 -11.59 -0.97
C SER A 35 -20.70 -12.57 0.08
N LYS A 36 -20.94 -13.82 -0.33
CA LYS A 36 -21.21 -14.95 0.57
C LYS A 36 -19.93 -15.55 1.18
N ARG A 37 -18.75 -15.12 0.72
CA ARG A 37 -17.46 -15.60 1.22
C ARG A 37 -17.21 -15.06 2.64
N SER A 38 -16.70 -15.92 3.53
CA SER A 38 -16.25 -15.46 4.84
C SER A 38 -15.09 -14.48 4.69
N TRP A 39 -15.11 -13.41 5.48
CA TRP A 39 -14.05 -12.39 5.52
C TRP A 39 -12.66 -12.98 5.82
N SER A 40 -12.62 -14.02 6.65
CA SER A 40 -11.39 -14.74 7.00
C SER A 40 -10.78 -15.48 5.81
N ASP A 41 -11.58 -15.85 4.82
CA ASP A 41 -11.17 -16.74 3.74
C ASP A 41 -10.76 -15.94 2.50
N VAL A 42 -10.86 -14.60 2.54
CA VAL A 42 -10.46 -13.71 1.46
C VAL A 42 -8.93 -13.62 1.44
N GLU A 43 -8.36 -13.99 0.31
CA GLU A 43 -6.93 -14.01 0.05
C GLU A 43 -6.63 -13.25 -1.24
N PRO A 44 -5.61 -12.37 -1.25
CA PRO A 44 -5.25 -11.62 -2.43
C PRO A 44 -4.53 -12.47 -3.47
N ALA A 45 -4.70 -12.11 -4.73
CA ALA A 45 -3.88 -12.65 -5.80
C ALA A 45 -2.42 -12.17 -5.66
N GLU A 46 -1.46 -13.01 -6.03
CA GLU A 46 -0.02 -12.68 -5.95
C GLU A 46 0.35 -11.41 -6.71
N TRP A 47 -0.31 -11.15 -7.84
CA TRP A 47 -0.09 -9.93 -8.62
C TRP A 47 -0.53 -8.67 -7.87
N LYS A 48 -1.60 -8.73 -7.05
CA LYS A 48 -2.06 -7.60 -6.24
C LYS A 48 -1.07 -7.31 -5.12
N VAL A 49 -0.57 -8.34 -4.44
CA VAL A 49 0.51 -8.21 -3.45
C VAL A 49 1.76 -7.57 -4.07
N THR A 50 2.13 -8.00 -5.27
CA THR A 50 3.29 -7.45 -6.00
C THR A 50 3.06 -5.98 -6.37
N LEU A 51 1.87 -5.63 -6.88
CA LEU A 51 1.50 -4.27 -7.21
C LEU A 51 1.53 -3.36 -5.97
N THR A 52 0.92 -3.78 -4.86
CA THR A 52 0.92 -3.05 -3.58
C THR A 52 2.36 -2.77 -3.12
N ARG A 53 3.25 -3.75 -3.21
CA ARG A 53 4.68 -3.58 -2.88
C ARG A 53 5.35 -2.56 -3.79
N VAL A 54 5.19 -2.67 -5.11
CA VAL A 54 5.83 -1.78 -6.08
C VAL A 54 5.35 -0.34 -5.91
N VAL A 55 4.05 -0.13 -5.74
CA VAL A 55 3.46 1.19 -5.46
C VAL A 55 4.02 1.75 -4.15
N GLY A 56 4.07 0.94 -3.08
CA GLY A 56 4.64 1.34 -1.80
C GLY A 56 6.10 1.78 -1.91
N ILE A 57 6.94 1.01 -2.62
CA ILE A 57 8.34 1.34 -2.89
C ILE A 57 8.43 2.66 -3.67
N GLY A 58 7.62 2.82 -4.72
CA GLY A 58 7.59 4.04 -5.53
C GLY A 58 7.23 5.28 -4.70
N MET A 59 6.19 5.18 -3.85
CA MET A 59 5.79 6.25 -2.94
C MET A 59 6.88 6.57 -1.92
N ALA A 60 7.49 5.56 -1.30
CA ALA A 60 8.57 5.76 -0.34
C ALA A 60 9.81 6.41 -0.99
N PHE A 61 10.14 6.01 -2.21
CA PHE A 61 11.22 6.60 -3.00
C PHE A 61 10.95 8.08 -3.33
N LEU A 62 9.77 8.39 -3.87
CA LEU A 62 9.37 9.77 -4.18
C LEU A 62 9.30 10.64 -2.92
N GLY A 63 8.75 10.13 -1.82
CA GLY A 63 8.72 10.82 -0.54
C GLY A 63 10.11 11.10 0.03
N SER A 64 11.06 10.18 -0.18
CA SER A 64 12.45 10.39 0.20
C SER A 64 13.13 11.48 -0.65
N ILE A 65 12.86 11.52 -1.95
CA ILE A 65 13.35 12.59 -2.84
C ILE A 65 12.80 13.95 -2.41
N GLU A 66 11.48 14.05 -2.20
CA GLU A 66 10.86 15.31 -1.76
C GLU A 66 11.39 15.73 -0.38
N LEU A 67 11.66 14.79 0.54
CA LEU A 67 12.21 15.14 1.85
C LEU A 67 13.63 15.71 1.79
N LEU A 68 14.46 15.20 0.87
CA LEU A 68 15.90 15.51 0.81
C LEU A 68 16.22 16.70 -0.10
N VAL A 69 15.47 16.85 -1.18
CA VAL A 69 15.74 17.81 -2.26
C VAL A 69 14.59 18.78 -2.45
N GLY A 70 13.38 18.28 -2.17
CA GLY A 70 12.13 18.91 -2.54
C GLY A 70 11.87 20.08 -1.68
#